data_AF-A0ABD0TIA3-F1
#
_entry.id   AF-A0ABD0TIA3-F1
#
_cell.length_a   1.000
_cell.length_b   1.000
_cell.length_c   1.000
_cell.angle_alpha   90.00
_cell.angle_beta   90.00
_cell.angle_gamma   90.00
#
_symmetry.space_group_name_H-M   'P 1'
#
loop_
_entity.id
_entity.type
_entity.pdbx_description
1 polymer ?
#
loop_
_entity_poly.entity_id
_entity_poly.type
_entity_poly.pdbx_seq_one_letter_code
_entity_poly.pdbx_strand_id
1 'polypeptide(L)'
;MLRTPSSASEGSFWTTIELLADRGRRRSAGDADDYPTNVEIPSRRTSAISFAHPHVRARLEKHMGSNLVKLTDKSYMTELEDRIREVNEENLNKRISSRVLDEMERLKRLILVGKTPLKECPPELFRHPVFVFWRMVNREVARASKKRADAYYRKLKAAQKFDQSMDEEAEVEEVQEETQKLSPEQLLGKCREEIEEQKIIDIEKGVRFTDEQFALLKYETNDVKILKSLTTVEELYALADKIIGNKRL
;
A
#
# COMPACT_ATOMS: atom_id res chain seq x y z
N MET A 1 -36.09 -41.23 -7.79
CA MET A 1 -36.09 -39.85 -7.29
C MET A 1 -34.67 -39.32 -7.37
N LEU A 2 -34.42 -38.37 -8.27
CA LEU A 2 -33.11 -37.79 -8.56
C LEU A 2 -32.92 -36.49 -7.74
N ARG A 3 -31.74 -36.30 -7.14
CA ARG A 3 -31.26 -35.00 -6.64
C ARG A 3 -30.00 -34.63 -7.41
N THR A 4 -30.06 -33.51 -8.13
CA THR A 4 -28.95 -32.89 -8.85
C THR A 4 -28.05 -32.09 -7.89
N PRO A 5 -26.71 -32.14 -8.00
CA PRO A 5 -25.84 -31.18 -7.35
C PRO A 5 -25.63 -29.97 -8.27
N SER A 6 -25.96 -28.77 -7.77
CA SER A 6 -25.70 -27.50 -8.44
C SER A 6 -24.29 -27.03 -8.08
N SER A 7 -23.31 -27.27 -8.96
CA SER A 7 -22.00 -26.61 -8.89
C SER A 7 -22.09 -25.26 -9.62
N ALA A 8 -22.41 -24.19 -8.89
CA ALA A 8 -22.22 -22.83 -9.37
C ALA A 8 -20.90 -22.32 -8.78
N SER A 9 -19.88 -22.23 -9.64
CA SER A 9 -18.55 -21.73 -9.33
C SER A 9 -18.59 -20.29 -8.82
N GLU A 10 -18.07 -20.04 -7.62
CA GLU A 10 -17.91 -18.71 -7.00
C GLU A 10 -16.86 -17.81 -7.72
N GLY A 11 -16.32 -18.26 -8.86
CA GLY A 11 -15.30 -17.53 -9.64
C GLY A 11 -15.83 -16.46 -10.59
N SER A 12 -17.15 -16.34 -10.79
CA SER A 12 -17.73 -15.53 -11.88
C SER A 12 -18.13 -14.10 -11.50
N PHE A 13 -18.15 -13.76 -10.20
CA PHE A 13 -18.61 -12.45 -9.76
C PHE A 13 -17.50 -11.37 -9.84
N TRP A 14 -16.27 -11.73 -9.46
CA TRP A 14 -15.15 -10.79 -9.47
C TRP A 14 -14.60 -10.52 -10.88
N THR A 15 -14.65 -11.52 -11.78
CA THR A 15 -14.26 -11.37 -13.20
C THR A 15 -15.19 -10.41 -13.96
N THR A 16 -16.47 -10.36 -13.58
CA THR A 16 -17.45 -9.47 -14.25
C THR A 16 -17.23 -8.00 -13.89
N ILE A 17 -16.72 -7.70 -12.68
CA ILE A 17 -16.44 -6.32 -12.26
C ILE A 17 -15.15 -5.80 -12.93
N GLU A 18 -14.15 -6.65 -13.10
CA GLU A 18 -12.91 -6.31 -13.82
C GLU A 18 -13.16 -6.02 -15.31
N LEU A 19 -14.03 -6.81 -15.95
CA LEU A 19 -14.44 -6.63 -17.35
C LEU A 19 -15.26 -5.34 -17.61
N LEU A 20 -15.88 -4.74 -16.59
CA LEU A 20 -16.59 -3.47 -16.73
C LEU A 20 -15.68 -2.24 -16.55
N ALA A 21 -14.56 -2.39 -15.82
CA ALA A 21 -13.57 -1.32 -15.69
C ALA A 21 -12.75 -1.11 -16.98
N ASP A 22 -12.62 -2.15 -17.82
CA ASP A 22 -11.75 -2.12 -19.00
C ASP A 22 -12.47 -1.79 -20.32
N ARG A 23 -13.81 -1.77 -20.32
CA ARG A 23 -14.63 -1.57 -21.54
C ARG A 23 -14.75 -0.10 -21.99
N GLY A 24 -14.13 0.83 -21.27
CA GLY A 24 -14.13 2.27 -21.60
C GLY A 24 -12.98 2.72 -22.51
N ARG A 25 -12.04 1.85 -22.87
CA ARG A 25 -10.75 2.24 -23.49
C ARG A 25 -10.54 1.75 -24.92
N ARG A 26 -11.60 1.67 -25.73
CA ARG A 26 -11.47 1.47 -27.19
C ARG A 26 -12.20 2.56 -27.97
N ARG A 27 -11.46 3.62 -28.29
CA ARG A 27 -11.65 4.38 -29.53
C ARG A 27 -10.36 4.30 -30.34
N SER A 28 -10.51 3.67 -31.51
CA SER A 28 -9.78 3.88 -32.77
C SER A 28 -8.25 3.94 -32.74
N ALA A 29 -7.67 2.90 -33.33
CA ALA A 29 -6.35 2.92 -33.94
C ALA A 29 -6.25 4.03 -35.00
N GLY A 30 -5.13 4.73 -34.99
CA GLY A 30 -4.59 5.52 -36.09
C GLY A 30 -3.07 5.37 -36.02
N ASP A 31 -2.51 4.77 -37.05
CA ASP A 31 -1.08 4.65 -37.34
C ASP A 31 -0.36 6.01 -37.42
N ALA A 32 0.98 5.91 -37.40
CA ALA A 32 2.00 6.87 -37.84
C ALA A 32 2.70 7.70 -36.75
N ASP A 33 3.93 7.24 -36.48
CA ASP A 33 5.19 7.99 -36.59
C ASP A 33 5.45 9.26 -35.77
N ASP A 34 6.63 9.24 -35.13
CA ASP A 34 7.50 10.35 -34.75
C ASP A 34 6.85 11.68 -34.35
N TYR A 35 6.76 11.92 -33.03
CA TYR A 35 6.62 13.28 -32.50
C TYR A 35 7.99 13.86 -32.15
N PRO A 36 8.46 14.90 -32.87
CA PRO A 36 9.51 15.76 -32.36
C PRO A 36 8.96 16.60 -31.20
N THR A 37 9.81 16.80 -30.20
CA THR A 37 9.68 17.75 -29.10
C THR A 37 9.37 19.16 -29.63
N ASN A 38 8.10 19.54 -29.63
CA ASN A 38 7.70 20.95 -29.64
C ASN A 38 6.64 21.15 -28.56
N VAL A 39 7.08 21.72 -27.44
CA VAL A 39 6.22 22.27 -26.40
C VAL A 39 5.58 23.52 -26.98
N GLU A 40 4.47 23.36 -27.70
CA GLU A 40 3.56 24.46 -27.97
C GLU A 40 2.84 24.79 -26.66
N ILE A 41 3.42 25.76 -25.95
CA ILE A 41 2.70 26.54 -24.94
C ILE A 41 1.43 27.03 -25.63
N PRO A 42 0.21 26.71 -25.14
CA PRO A 42 -1.01 27.20 -25.75
C PRO A 42 -1.00 28.73 -25.59
N SER A 43 -0.60 29.40 -26.66
CA SER A 43 -0.79 30.82 -26.85
C SER A 43 -2.25 31.09 -26.51
N ARG A 44 -2.48 31.93 -25.49
CA ARG A 44 -3.80 32.48 -25.19
C ARG A 44 -4.25 33.19 -26.46
N ARG A 45 -4.92 32.47 -27.36
CA ARG A 45 -5.75 33.06 -28.39
C ARG A 45 -6.81 33.82 -27.61
N THR A 46 -6.62 35.12 -27.50
CA THR A 46 -7.69 36.06 -27.17
C THR A 46 -8.68 35.91 -28.31
N SER A 47 -9.58 34.92 -28.20
CA SER A 47 -10.74 34.84 -29.06
C SER A 47 -11.39 36.21 -28.95
N ALA A 48 -11.38 36.97 -30.04
CA ALA A 48 -12.04 38.27 -30.10
C ALA A 48 -13.54 38.01 -29.93
N ILE A 49 -14.00 38.01 -28.68
CA ILE A 49 -15.39 37.82 -28.33
C ILE A 49 -16.09 39.11 -28.78
N SER A 50 -16.51 39.13 -30.05
CA SER A 50 -17.35 40.20 -30.57
C SER A 50 -18.72 40.10 -29.91
N PHE A 51 -19.28 41.24 -29.50
CA PHE A 51 -20.66 41.32 -29.00
C PHE A 51 -21.69 40.84 -30.02
N ALA A 52 -21.31 40.72 -31.30
CA ALA A 52 -22.11 40.12 -32.35
C ALA A 52 -22.21 38.59 -32.25
N HIS A 53 -21.40 37.93 -31.41
CA HIS A 53 -21.41 36.48 -31.28
C HIS A 53 -22.76 36.00 -30.70
N PRO A 54 -23.48 35.06 -31.33
CA PRO A 54 -24.85 34.68 -30.94
C PRO A 54 -24.97 34.25 -29.47
N HIS A 55 -23.98 33.53 -28.95
CA HIS A 55 -23.95 33.10 -27.54
C HIS A 55 -23.78 34.26 -26.56
N VAL A 56 -23.00 35.29 -26.93
CA VAL A 56 -22.80 36.48 -26.09
C VAL A 56 -24.05 37.32 -26.09
N ARG A 57 -24.64 37.52 -27.26
CA ARG A 57 -25.92 38.22 -27.44
C ARG A 57 -27.04 37.54 -26.67
N ALA A 58 -27.22 36.23 -26.82
CA ALA A 58 -28.25 35.47 -26.10
C ALA A 58 -28.05 35.53 -24.58
N ARG A 59 -26.81 35.54 -24.10
CA ARG A 59 -26.50 35.68 -22.67
C ARG A 59 -26.82 37.09 -22.17
N LEU A 60 -26.49 38.12 -22.93
CA LEU A 60 -26.85 39.50 -22.60
C LEU A 60 -28.38 39.68 -22.61
N GLU A 61 -29.08 39.21 -23.64
CA GLU A 61 -30.55 39.25 -23.72
C GLU A 61 -31.19 38.50 -22.54
N LYS A 62 -30.61 37.37 -22.11
CA LYS A 62 -31.06 36.65 -20.91
C LYS A 62 -30.91 37.47 -19.62
N HIS A 63 -29.80 38.19 -19.45
CA HIS A 63 -29.60 39.06 -18.29
C HIS A 63 -30.52 40.30 -18.34
N MET A 64 -30.71 40.87 -19.53
CA MET A 64 -31.53 42.07 -19.74
C MET A 64 -33.04 41.78 -19.71
N GLY A 65 -33.45 40.56 -20.04
CA GLY A 65 -34.86 40.14 -20.14
C GLY A 65 -35.59 40.71 -21.37
N SER A 66 -34.91 41.54 -22.16
CA SER A 66 -35.43 42.12 -23.40
C SER A 66 -34.28 42.49 -24.34
N ASN A 67 -34.63 42.76 -25.60
CA ASN A 67 -33.67 43.14 -26.65
C ASN A 67 -33.35 44.65 -26.64
N LEU A 68 -33.95 45.42 -25.73
CA LEU A 68 -33.87 46.88 -25.66
C LEU A 68 -33.46 47.32 -24.25
N VAL A 69 -32.42 48.14 -24.15
CA VAL A 69 -31.88 48.62 -22.88
C VAL A 69 -32.24 50.10 -22.71
N LYS A 70 -32.92 50.45 -21.61
CA LYS A 70 -33.23 51.83 -21.26
C LYS A 70 -32.08 52.45 -20.46
N LEU A 71 -31.04 52.93 -21.14
CA LEU A 71 -29.84 53.48 -20.49
C LEU A 71 -30.09 54.77 -19.69
N THR A 72 -31.12 55.53 -20.05
CA THR A 72 -31.44 56.81 -19.42
C THR A 72 -32.28 56.67 -18.15
N ASP A 73 -32.84 55.49 -17.91
CA ASP A 73 -33.68 55.22 -16.75
C ASP A 73 -32.84 54.62 -15.61
N LYS A 74 -32.64 55.42 -14.56
CA LYS A 74 -31.84 55.02 -13.39
C LYS A 74 -32.43 53.78 -12.71
N SER A 75 -33.76 53.68 -12.62
CA SER A 75 -34.44 52.58 -11.94
C SER A 75 -34.21 51.25 -12.67
N TYR A 76 -34.38 51.27 -13.99
CA TYR A 76 -34.09 50.13 -14.85
C TYR A 76 -32.62 49.70 -14.76
N MET A 77 -31.68 50.64 -14.78
CA MET A 77 -30.25 50.32 -14.70
C MET A 77 -29.87 49.69 -13.36
N THR A 78 -30.41 50.18 -12.24
CA THR A 78 -30.17 49.57 -10.92
C THR A 78 -30.75 48.16 -10.82
N GLU A 79 -31.98 47.92 -11.28
CA GLU A 79 -32.58 46.59 -11.29
C GLU A 79 -31.83 45.61 -12.20
N LEU A 80 -31.33 46.09 -13.34
CA LEU A 80 -30.53 45.30 -14.27
C LEU A 80 -29.18 44.90 -13.64
N GLU A 81 -28.51 45.82 -12.96
CA GLU A 81 -27.28 45.54 -12.21
C GLU A 81 -27.51 44.47 -11.13
N ASP A 82 -28.56 44.63 -10.33
CA ASP A 82 -28.91 43.68 -9.26
C ASP A 82 -29.20 42.30 -9.83
N ARG A 83 -29.98 42.21 -10.92
CA ARG A 83 -30.27 40.94 -11.60
C ARG A 83 -29.01 40.28 -12.17
N ILE A 84 -28.08 41.05 -12.74
CA ILE A 84 -26.80 40.52 -13.23
C ILE A 84 -25.97 39.96 -12.08
N ARG A 85 -25.92 40.67 -10.93
CA ARG A 85 -25.23 40.20 -9.73
C ARG A 85 -25.84 38.91 -9.20
N GLU A 86 -27.17 38.88 -9.02
CA GLU A 86 -27.89 37.71 -8.52
C GLU A 86 -27.68 36.48 -9.40
N VAL A 87 -27.81 36.60 -10.72
CA VAL A 87 -27.58 35.47 -11.64
C VAL A 87 -26.12 34.99 -11.57
N ASN A 88 -25.15 35.89 -11.42
CA ASN A 88 -23.75 35.50 -11.28
C ASN A 88 -23.49 34.78 -9.95
N GLU A 89 -24.02 35.29 -8.85
CA GLU A 89 -23.94 34.68 -7.52
C GLU A 89 -24.63 33.31 -7.51
N GLU A 90 -25.81 33.17 -8.10
CA GLU A 90 -26.47 31.88 -8.26
C GLU A 90 -25.63 30.88 -9.05
N ASN A 91 -25.04 31.31 -10.18
CA ASN A 91 -24.21 30.42 -11.00
C ASN A 91 -22.94 30.00 -10.25
N LEU A 92 -22.35 30.91 -9.47
CA LEU A 92 -21.23 30.60 -8.57
C LEU A 92 -21.66 29.60 -7.50
N ASN A 93 -22.76 29.87 -6.80
CA ASN A 93 -23.29 28.99 -5.76
C ASN A 93 -23.63 27.60 -6.31
N LYS A 94 -24.28 27.51 -7.48
CA LYS A 94 -24.55 26.22 -8.16
C LYS A 94 -23.25 25.44 -8.43
N ARG A 95 -22.19 26.12 -8.89
CA ARG A 95 -20.88 25.49 -9.13
C ARG A 95 -20.21 25.04 -7.83
N ILE A 96 -20.31 25.85 -6.77
CA ILE A 96 -19.77 25.52 -5.44
C ILE A 96 -20.52 24.29 -4.89
N SER A 97 -21.85 24.30 -4.89
CA SER A 97 -22.67 23.18 -4.41
C SER A 97 -22.42 21.90 -5.20
N SER A 98 -22.31 21.99 -6.53
CA SER A 98 -21.94 20.85 -7.37
C SER A 98 -20.59 20.27 -6.97
N ARG A 99 -19.56 21.12 -6.81
CA ARG A 99 -18.24 20.66 -6.37
C ARG A 99 -18.26 20.05 -4.98
N VAL A 100 -19.03 20.60 -4.05
CA VAL A 100 -19.16 20.04 -2.69
C VAL A 100 -19.78 18.65 -2.76
N LEU A 101 -20.82 18.45 -3.57
CA LEU A 101 -21.43 17.13 -3.78
C LEU A 101 -20.46 16.14 -4.41
N ASP A 102 -19.72 16.55 -5.44
CA ASP A 102 -18.72 15.71 -6.10
C ASP A 102 -17.60 15.29 -5.13
N GLU A 103 -17.09 16.23 -4.30
CA GLU A 103 -16.09 15.92 -3.28
C GLU A 103 -16.65 15.02 -2.18
N MET A 104 -17.90 15.22 -1.74
CA MET A 104 -18.55 14.31 -0.80
C MET A 104 -18.68 12.91 -1.37
N GLU A 105 -19.05 12.76 -2.64
CA GLU A 105 -19.15 11.46 -3.27
C GLU A 105 -17.78 10.80 -3.44
N ARG A 106 -16.76 11.57 -3.85
CA ARG A 106 -15.37 11.11 -3.94
C ARG A 106 -14.89 10.59 -2.59
N LEU A 107 -15.15 11.32 -1.50
CA LEU A 107 -14.82 10.89 -0.14
C LEU A 107 -15.57 9.62 0.25
N LYS A 108 -16.87 9.51 -0.06
CA LYS A 108 -17.64 8.30 0.21
C LYS A 108 -17.03 7.07 -0.46
N ARG A 109 -16.65 7.20 -1.73
CA ARG A 109 -15.97 6.15 -2.50
C ARG A 109 -14.62 5.79 -1.88
N LEU A 110 -13.83 6.78 -1.47
CA LEU A 110 -12.50 6.56 -0.89
C LEU A 110 -12.55 5.78 0.43
N ILE A 111 -13.53 6.09 1.29
CA ILE A 111 -13.75 5.38 2.55
C ILE A 111 -14.24 3.95 2.29
N LEU A 112 -15.17 3.76 1.35
CA LEU A 112 -15.66 2.43 0.98
C LEU A 112 -14.55 1.52 0.46
N VAL A 113 -13.65 2.06 -0.36
CA VAL A 113 -12.46 1.37 -0.88
C VAL A 113 -11.40 1.15 0.22
N GLY A 114 -11.49 1.85 1.35
CA GLY A 114 -10.59 1.69 2.50
C GLY A 114 -9.26 2.43 2.39
N LYS A 115 -9.14 3.40 1.46
CA LYS A 115 -7.93 4.22 1.30
C LYS A 115 -7.81 5.34 2.35
N THR A 116 -8.93 5.78 2.92
CA THR A 116 -8.98 6.72 4.05
C THR A 116 -9.46 6.00 5.32
N PRO A 117 -8.73 6.08 6.44
CA PRO A 117 -9.13 5.45 7.69
C PRO A 117 -10.35 6.16 8.29
N LEU A 118 -11.29 5.39 8.86
CA LEU A 118 -12.56 5.90 9.42
C LEU A 118 -12.41 6.90 10.58
N LYS A 119 -11.20 7.08 11.12
CA LYS A 119 -10.93 8.00 12.23
C LYS A 119 -11.02 9.47 11.82
N GLU A 120 -10.86 9.79 10.53
CA GLU A 120 -10.95 11.14 9.98
C GLU A 120 -12.32 11.45 9.36
N CYS A 121 -13.29 10.56 9.55
CA CYS A 121 -14.60 10.68 8.95
C CYS A 121 -15.44 11.74 9.70
N PRO A 122 -15.99 12.77 9.01
CA PRO A 122 -16.86 13.74 9.63
C PRO A 122 -18.07 13.08 10.33
N PRO A 123 -18.55 13.61 11.47
CA PRO A 123 -19.62 13.00 12.27
C PRO A 123 -20.94 12.82 11.50
N GLU A 124 -21.18 13.63 10.47
CA GLU A 124 -22.34 13.55 9.57
C GLU A 124 -22.34 12.28 8.72
N LEU A 125 -21.17 11.82 8.29
CA LEU A 125 -21.03 10.63 7.46
C LEU A 125 -21.09 9.34 8.29
N PHE A 126 -20.89 9.43 9.61
CA PHE A 126 -20.87 8.29 10.53
C PHE A 126 -22.22 7.56 10.63
N ARG A 127 -23.33 8.31 10.52
CA ARG A 127 -24.70 7.79 10.62
C ARG A 127 -25.30 7.38 9.28
N HIS A 128 -24.60 7.67 8.18
CA HIS A 128 -25.12 7.37 6.86
C HIS A 128 -25.19 5.84 6.66
N PRO A 129 -26.32 5.30 6.16
CA PRO A 129 -26.64 3.86 6.20
C PRO A 129 -25.58 2.99 5.51
N VAL A 130 -24.98 3.50 4.43
CA VAL A 130 -23.89 2.83 3.71
C VAL A 130 -22.67 2.56 4.62
N PHE A 131 -22.28 3.51 5.48
CA PHE A 131 -21.15 3.33 6.40
C PHE A 131 -21.49 2.46 7.62
N VAL A 132 -22.76 2.47 8.04
CA VAL A 132 -23.24 1.54 9.07
C VAL A 132 -23.13 0.11 8.56
N PHE A 133 -23.67 -0.16 7.36
CA PHE A 133 -23.61 -1.48 6.74
C PHE A 133 -22.17 -1.93 6.48
N TRP A 134 -21.35 -1.07 5.84
CA TRP A 134 -19.95 -1.37 5.57
C TRP A 134 -19.17 -1.74 6.85
N ARG A 135 -19.41 -1.02 7.95
CA ARG A 135 -18.76 -1.29 9.23
C ARG A 135 -19.24 -2.60 9.86
N MET A 136 -20.53 -2.90 9.76
CA MET A 136 -21.09 -4.17 10.23
C MET A 136 -20.47 -5.35 9.47
N VAL A 137 -20.43 -5.26 8.13
CA VAL A 137 -19.81 -6.29 7.28
C VAL A 137 -18.33 -6.44 7.58
N ASN A 138 -17.57 -5.34 7.62
CA ASN A 138 -16.14 -5.39 7.93
C ASN A 138 -15.86 -5.93 9.33
N ARG A 139 -16.70 -5.62 10.31
CA ARG A 139 -16.60 -6.21 11.66
C ARG A 139 -16.78 -7.72 11.61
N GLU A 140 -17.72 -8.22 10.81
CA GLU A 140 -17.99 -9.64 10.70
C GLU A 140 -16.90 -10.37 9.90
N VAL A 141 -16.41 -9.78 8.82
CA VAL A 141 -15.25 -10.29 8.06
C VAL A 141 -14.01 -10.36 8.96
N ALA A 142 -13.74 -9.33 9.76
CA ALA A 142 -12.62 -9.33 10.70
C ALA A 142 -12.76 -10.42 11.78
N ARG A 143 -13.98 -10.64 12.31
CA ARG A 143 -14.25 -11.74 13.25
C ARG A 143 -14.04 -13.10 12.61
N ALA A 144 -14.53 -13.31 11.39
CA ALA A 144 -14.38 -14.57 10.67
C ALA A 144 -12.91 -14.83 10.33
N SER A 145 -12.18 -13.80 9.88
CA SER A 145 -10.74 -13.86 9.61
C SER A 145 -9.94 -14.21 10.86
N LYS A 146 -10.21 -13.54 11.99
CA LYS A 146 -9.58 -13.85 13.28
C LYS A 146 -9.85 -15.29 13.71
N LYS A 147 -11.10 -15.76 13.65
CA LYS A 147 -11.46 -17.15 13.97
C LYS A 147 -10.69 -18.14 13.10
N ARG A 148 -10.54 -17.86 11.81
CA ARG A 148 -9.79 -18.71 10.87
C ARG A 148 -8.31 -18.72 11.19
N ALA A 149 -7.71 -17.57 11.48
CA ALA A 149 -6.32 -17.45 11.91
C ALA A 149 -6.09 -18.21 13.24
N ASP A 150 -6.95 -18.00 14.24
CA ASP A 150 -6.85 -18.69 15.53
C ASP A 150 -6.98 -20.22 15.35
N ALA A 151 -7.90 -20.68 14.50
CA ALA A 151 -8.04 -22.10 14.19
C ALA A 151 -6.80 -22.65 13.47
N TYR A 152 -6.22 -21.89 12.55
CA TYR A 152 -4.96 -22.25 11.87
C TYR A 152 -3.80 -22.34 12.87
N TYR A 153 -3.62 -21.35 13.73
CA TYR A 153 -2.60 -21.36 14.78
C TYR A 153 -2.79 -22.52 15.76
N ARG A 154 -4.02 -22.87 16.12
CA ARG A 154 -4.30 -24.05 16.96
C ARG A 154 -3.90 -25.34 16.27
N LYS A 155 -4.19 -25.49 14.98
CA LYS A 155 -3.76 -26.67 14.19
C LYS A 155 -2.25 -26.75 14.08
N LEU A 156 -1.57 -25.63 13.81
CA LEU A 156 -0.11 -25.56 13.75
C LEU A 156 0.52 -25.99 15.09
N LYS A 157 -0.01 -25.47 16.20
CA LYS A 157 0.45 -25.82 17.55
C LYS A 157 0.16 -27.28 17.91
N ALA A 158 -0.96 -27.82 17.45
CA ALA A 158 -1.29 -29.24 17.65
C ALA A 158 -0.38 -30.15 16.82
N ALA A 159 -0.07 -29.79 15.57
CA ALA A 159 0.88 -30.50 14.73
C ALA A 159 2.29 -30.46 15.33
N GLN A 160 2.75 -29.29 15.81
CA GLN A 160 4.05 -29.17 16.49
C GLN A 160 4.13 -30.05 17.74
N LYS A 161 3.05 -30.12 18.54
CA LYS A 161 3.00 -31.01 19.70
C LYS A 161 3.00 -32.49 19.32
N PHE A 162 2.33 -32.84 18.22
CA PHE A 162 2.32 -34.21 17.71
C PHE A 162 3.70 -34.62 17.18
N ASP A 163 4.38 -33.71 16.46
CA ASP A 163 5.75 -33.89 15.97
C ASP A 163 6.73 -34.06 17.13
N GLN A 164 6.64 -33.20 18.15
CA GLN A 164 7.41 -33.34 19.39
C GLN A 164 7.12 -34.64 20.14
N SER A 165 5.86 -35.10 20.20
CA SER A 165 5.56 -36.39 20.83
C SER A 165 6.02 -37.59 19.99
N MET A 166 6.09 -37.47 18.66
CA MET A 166 6.64 -38.54 17.80
C MET A 166 8.17 -38.58 17.87
N ASP A 167 8.83 -37.42 17.97
CA ASP A 167 10.28 -37.33 18.23
C ASP A 167 10.60 -37.86 19.63
N GLU A 168 9.81 -37.51 20.65
CA GLU A 168 9.97 -38.06 22.00
C GLU A 168 9.67 -39.57 22.06
N GLU A 169 8.70 -40.10 21.30
CA GLU A 169 8.45 -41.55 21.20
C GLU A 169 9.57 -42.29 20.44
N ALA A 170 10.16 -41.67 19.41
CA ALA A 170 11.31 -42.21 18.68
C ALA A 170 12.59 -42.17 19.54
N GLU A 171 12.85 -41.06 20.24
CA GLU A 171 13.94 -40.96 21.22
C GLU A 171 13.71 -41.91 22.41
N VAL A 172 12.47 -42.15 22.85
CA VAL A 172 12.17 -43.10 23.94
C VAL A 172 12.32 -44.56 23.50
N GLU A 173 12.13 -44.89 22.21
CA GLU A 173 12.50 -46.20 21.67
C GLU A 173 14.03 -46.37 21.56
N GLU A 174 14.78 -45.33 21.19
CA GLU A 174 16.25 -45.37 21.15
C GLU A 174 16.91 -45.34 22.54
N VAL A 175 16.36 -44.59 23.51
CA VAL A 175 16.91 -44.44 24.88
C VAL A 175 16.56 -45.63 25.79
N GLN A 176 15.57 -46.46 25.41
CA GLN A 176 15.26 -47.71 26.12
C GLN A 176 16.40 -48.74 26.02
N GLU A 177 17.28 -48.67 25.02
CA GLU A 177 18.45 -49.56 24.94
C GLU A 177 19.66 -49.09 25.77
N GLU A 178 19.76 -47.81 26.12
CA GLU A 178 20.95 -47.23 26.78
C GLU A 178 20.75 -46.74 28.23
N THR A 179 19.73 -47.19 28.95
CA THR A 179 19.56 -46.81 30.36
C THR A 179 20.36 -47.69 31.33
N GLN A 180 21.68 -47.76 31.12
CA GLN A 180 22.61 -48.01 32.22
C GLN A 180 22.95 -46.69 32.89
N LYS A 181 22.70 -46.59 34.21
CA LYS A 181 22.85 -45.38 35.02
C LYS A 181 24.32 -44.92 35.05
N LEU A 182 24.69 -44.03 34.13
CA LEU A 182 26.00 -43.40 34.10
C LEU A 182 26.08 -42.25 35.13
N SER A 183 27.26 -42.11 35.72
CA SER A 183 27.59 -41.06 36.69
C SER A 183 27.52 -39.67 36.03
N PRO A 184 27.19 -38.59 36.77
CA PRO A 184 27.11 -37.23 36.21
C PRO A 184 28.37 -36.75 35.45
N GLU A 185 29.57 -37.22 35.79
CA GLU A 185 30.79 -36.93 35.02
C GLU A 185 30.81 -37.64 33.66
N GLN A 186 30.28 -38.86 33.57
CA GLN A 186 30.21 -39.63 32.32
C GLN A 186 29.13 -39.09 31.39
N LEU A 187 28.03 -38.56 31.94
CA LEU A 187 27.00 -37.86 31.17
C LEU A 187 27.54 -36.56 30.55
N LEU A 188 28.37 -35.81 31.28
CA LEU A 188 29.04 -34.63 30.72
C LEU A 188 30.04 -35.00 29.62
N GLY A 189 30.73 -36.14 29.77
CA GLY A 189 31.60 -36.71 28.73
C GLY A 189 30.81 -37.03 27.46
N LYS A 190 29.75 -37.85 27.58
CA LYS A 190 28.88 -38.21 26.46
C LYS A 190 28.24 -36.99 25.78
N CYS A 191 27.70 -36.03 26.54
CA CYS A 191 27.16 -34.78 25.99
C CYS A 191 28.21 -34.00 25.19
N ARG A 192 29.48 -34.03 25.63
CA ARG A 192 30.55 -33.33 24.92
C ARG A 192 30.93 -34.05 23.62
N GLU A 193 31.00 -35.37 23.66
CA GLU A 193 31.25 -36.23 22.50
C GLU A 193 30.15 -36.07 21.46
N GLU A 194 28.89 -36.11 21.87
CA GLU A 194 27.72 -35.93 21.01
C GLU A 194 27.69 -34.53 20.35
N ILE A 195 28.08 -33.48 21.09
CA ILE A 195 28.24 -32.13 20.53
C ILE A 195 29.39 -32.09 19.50
N GLU A 196 30.47 -32.84 19.70
CA GLU A 196 31.60 -32.89 18.76
C GLU A 196 31.25 -33.70 17.51
N GLU A 197 30.53 -34.82 17.65
CA GLU A 197 30.01 -35.61 16.54
C GLU A 197 29.01 -34.81 15.70
N GLN A 198 28.07 -34.11 16.35
CA GLN A 198 27.11 -33.26 15.65
C GLN A 198 27.80 -32.13 14.87
N LYS A 199 28.88 -31.54 15.40
CA LYS A 199 29.67 -30.54 14.68
C LYS A 199 30.32 -31.13 13.43
N ILE A 200 30.84 -32.35 13.50
CA ILE A 200 31.46 -33.02 12.33
C ILE A 200 30.39 -33.29 11.27
N ILE A 201 29.23 -33.79 11.68
CA ILE A 201 28.09 -34.05 10.78
C ILE A 201 27.60 -32.76 10.11
N ASP A 202 27.51 -31.65 10.86
CA ASP A 202 27.10 -30.36 10.31
C ASP A 202 28.14 -29.76 9.33
N ILE A 203 29.43 -30.07 9.54
CA ILE A 203 30.51 -29.71 8.62
C ILE A 203 30.41 -30.55 7.33
N GLU A 204 30.18 -31.86 7.43
CA GLU A 204 30.01 -32.76 6.28
C GLU A 204 28.75 -32.43 5.46
N LYS A 205 27.65 -32.06 6.13
CA LYS A 205 26.41 -31.59 5.50
C LYS A 205 26.54 -30.18 4.90
N GLY A 206 27.67 -29.50 5.11
CA GLY A 206 27.93 -28.15 4.59
C GLY A 206 27.13 -27.04 5.25
N VAL A 207 26.53 -27.31 6.41
CA VAL A 207 25.73 -26.34 7.19
C VAL A 207 26.63 -25.51 8.10
N ARG A 208 27.84 -26.01 8.44
CA ARG A 208 28.83 -25.34 9.28
C ARG A 208 30.23 -25.34 8.62
N PHE A 209 30.98 -24.26 8.76
CA PHE A 209 32.39 -24.19 8.33
C PHE A 209 33.32 -24.83 9.37
N THR A 210 34.49 -25.31 8.93
CA THR A 210 35.53 -25.75 9.88
C THR A 210 36.01 -24.55 10.71
N ASP A 211 36.48 -24.78 11.93
CA ASP A 211 36.92 -23.68 12.81
C ASP A 211 38.06 -22.86 12.18
N GLU A 212 38.91 -23.50 11.36
CA GLU A 212 39.94 -22.84 10.56
C GLU A 212 39.37 -21.96 9.43
N GLN A 213 38.37 -22.47 8.70
CA GLN A 213 37.66 -21.69 7.68
C GLN A 213 36.86 -20.54 8.30
N PHE A 214 36.26 -20.75 9.46
CA PHE A 214 35.54 -19.73 10.22
C PHE A 214 36.49 -18.63 10.74
N ALA A 215 37.69 -19.00 11.18
CA ALA A 215 38.71 -18.03 11.59
C ALA A 215 39.18 -17.15 10.42
N LEU A 216 39.25 -17.71 9.20
CA LEU A 216 39.51 -16.96 7.97
C LEU A 216 38.31 -16.12 7.51
N LEU A 217 37.09 -16.54 7.83
CA LEU A 217 35.84 -15.83 7.53
C LEU A 217 35.56 -14.66 8.48
N LYS A 218 36.42 -14.43 9.49
CA LYS A 218 36.36 -13.23 10.31
C LYS A 218 36.60 -12.03 9.38
N TYR A 219 35.51 -11.36 8.97
CA TYR A 219 35.55 -10.22 8.07
C TYR A 219 36.40 -9.10 8.68
N GLU A 220 37.69 -9.05 8.33
CA GLU A 220 38.44 -7.81 8.46
C GLU A 220 37.79 -6.80 7.52
N THR A 221 37.33 -5.67 8.06
CA THR A 221 36.79 -4.59 7.23
C THR A 221 37.87 -4.15 6.23
N ASN A 222 37.45 -3.74 5.03
CA ASN A 222 38.39 -3.38 3.98
C ASN A 222 39.41 -2.32 4.47
N ASP A 223 38.95 -1.43 5.34
CA ASP A 223 39.77 -0.38 5.98
C ASP A 223 40.89 -0.97 6.86
N VAL A 224 40.66 -2.08 7.57
CA VAL A 224 41.69 -2.76 8.39
C VAL A 224 42.73 -3.46 7.52
N LYS A 225 42.31 -3.99 6.35
CA LYS A 225 43.25 -4.56 5.37
C LYS A 225 44.14 -3.49 4.76
N ILE A 226 43.55 -2.34 4.42
CA ILE A 226 44.28 -1.20 3.87
C ILE A 226 45.27 -0.66 4.91
N LEU A 227 44.86 -0.54 6.18
CA LEU A 227 45.74 -0.12 7.28
C LEU A 227 47.01 -0.97 7.38
N LYS A 228 46.92 -2.30 7.23
CA LYS A 228 48.09 -3.20 7.29
C LYS A 228 49.03 -3.06 6.09
N SER A 229 48.56 -2.49 4.98
CA SER A 229 49.35 -2.33 3.74
C SER A 229 50.05 -0.97 3.61
N LEU A 230 49.65 0.02 4.40
CA LEU A 230 50.21 1.37 4.36
C LEU A 230 51.54 1.44 5.13
N THR A 231 52.57 2.02 4.52
CA THR A 231 53.92 2.15 5.09
C THR A 231 54.25 3.57 5.56
N THR A 232 53.41 4.54 5.20
CA THR A 232 53.53 5.97 5.47
C THR A 232 52.76 6.33 6.75
N VAL A 233 53.44 7.02 7.67
CA VAL A 233 52.92 7.29 9.03
C VAL A 233 51.66 8.17 9.00
N GLU A 234 51.63 9.19 8.14
CA GLU A 234 50.50 10.14 8.07
C GLU A 234 49.22 9.47 7.53
N GLU A 235 49.33 8.59 6.55
CA GLU A 235 48.20 7.89 5.95
C GLU A 235 47.63 6.83 6.90
N LEU A 236 48.49 6.18 7.70
CA LEU A 236 48.07 5.27 8.77
C LEU A 236 47.20 5.98 9.80
N TYR A 237 47.62 7.14 10.30
CA TYR A 237 46.85 7.88 11.30
C TYR A 237 45.53 8.42 10.73
N ALA A 238 45.53 8.90 9.48
CA ALA A 238 44.30 9.38 8.83
C ALA A 238 43.25 8.26 8.64
N LEU A 239 43.70 7.05 8.28
CA LEU A 239 42.80 5.90 8.09
C LEU A 239 42.38 5.30 9.44
N ALA A 240 43.26 5.30 10.44
CA ALA A 240 42.92 4.90 11.82
C ALA A 240 41.87 5.83 12.45
N ASP A 241 42.00 7.15 12.27
CA ASP A 241 41.01 8.14 12.73
C ASP A 241 39.64 7.92 12.06
N LYS A 242 39.64 7.49 10.79
CA LYS A 242 38.42 7.15 10.05
C LYS A 242 37.77 5.85 10.55
N ILE A 243 38.55 4.83 10.94
CA ILE A 243 38.04 3.55 11.45
C ILE A 243 37.49 3.70 12.87
N ILE A 244 38.22 4.39 13.75
CA ILE A 244 37.87 4.53 15.17
C ILE A 244 36.80 5.62 15.36
N GLY A 245 36.70 6.55 14.41
CA GLY A 245 35.87 7.74 14.49
C GLY A 245 36.48 8.73 15.50
N ASN A 246 36.33 10.03 15.26
CA ASN A 246 36.85 11.08 16.14
C ASN A 246 36.17 11.05 17.53
N LYS A 247 36.54 10.11 18.40
CA LYS A 247 36.43 10.26 19.84
C LYS A 247 37.68 10.97 20.33
N ARG A 248 37.83 12.22 19.87
CA ARG A 248 38.57 13.20 20.65
C ARG A 248 37.58 13.72 21.69
N LEU A 249 37.94 13.53 22.95
CA LEU A 249 37.31 14.17 24.12
C LEU A 249 37.08 15.66 23.89
#